data_AF-A0A8K0DD08-F1
#
_entry.id   AF-A0A8K0DD08-F1
#
_cell.length_a   1.000
_cell.length_b   1.000
_cell.length_c   1.000
_cell.angle_alpha   90.00
_cell.angle_beta   90.00
_cell.angle_gamma   90.00
#
_symmetry.space_group_name_H-M   'P 1'
#
loop_
_entity.id
_entity.type
_entity.pdbx_description
1 polymer ?
#
loop_
_entity_poly.entity_id
_entity_poly.type
_entity_poly.pdbx_seq_one_letter_code
_entity_poly.pdbx_strand_id
1 'polypeptide(L)'
;MPIGYSAVLLPQLKSINGSLQINEEMGSWIVSIHSAATPFGAFLSGTLIDFLGRKLTLQISCIPLICGWVFVGLAKNHAFLLVGRALAGMAVGLMAAPGQASSETIFESLIKPDITGYCVDNVFFPARKSCLVDKAWA
;
A
#
# COMPACT_ATOMS: atom_id res chain seq x y z
N MET A 1 -7.12 4.17 -2.52
CA MET A 1 -8.01 4.09 -1.34
C MET A 1 -9.00 2.91 -1.50
N PRO A 2 -8.59 1.65 -1.28
CA PRO A 2 -9.47 0.49 -1.47
C PRO A 2 -10.46 0.24 -0.32
N ILE A 3 -10.20 0.79 0.88
CA ILE A 3 -10.98 0.54 2.11
C ILE A 3 -12.43 1.05 1.96
N GLY A 4 -12.61 2.29 1.51
CA GLY A 4 -13.95 2.88 1.34
C GLY A 4 -14.70 2.43 0.08
N TYR A 5 -14.02 1.79 -0.88
CA TYR A 5 -14.65 1.40 -2.15
C TYR A 5 -15.76 0.35 -1.94
N SER A 6 -15.70 -0.47 -0.89
CA SER A 6 -16.77 -1.43 -0.57
C SER A 6 -18.08 -0.72 -0.22
N ALA A 7 -18.02 0.43 0.46
CA ALA A 7 -19.21 1.18 0.90
C ALA A 7 -20.00 1.77 -0.26
N VAL A 8 -19.34 2.18 -1.34
CA VAL A 8 -19.99 2.69 -2.56
C VAL A 8 -20.49 1.54 -3.44
N LEU A 9 -19.77 0.42 -3.47
CA LEU A 9 -20.06 -0.72 -4.32
C LEU A 9 -21.29 -1.52 -3.85
N LEU A 10 -21.44 -1.72 -2.54
CA LEU A 10 -22.54 -2.48 -1.94
C LEU A 10 -23.96 -1.99 -2.33
N PRO A 11 -24.29 -0.69 -2.20
CA PRO A 11 -25.63 -0.20 -2.58
C PRO A 11 -25.87 -0.29 -4.09
N GLN A 12 -24.83 -0.11 -4.92
CA GLN A 12 -24.92 -0.21 -6.38
C GLN A 12 -25.21 -1.66 -6.83
N LEU A 13 -24.60 -2.65 -6.17
CA LEU A 13 -24.86 -4.06 -6.46
C LEU A 13 -26.19 -4.58 -5.90
N LYS A 14 -26.68 -4.02 -4.78
CA LYS A 14 -28.01 -4.34 -4.26
C LYS A 14 -29.13 -3.79 -5.16
N SER A 15 -28.90 -2.67 -5.83
CA SER A 15 -29.86 -2.04 -6.75
C SER A 15 -29.91 -2.73 -8.12
N ILE A 16 -28.83 -3.37 -8.57
CA ILE A 16 -28.77 -4.07 -9.86
C ILE A 16 -29.31 -5.50 -9.68
N ASN A 17 -30.55 -5.72 -10.12
CA ASN A 17 -31.19 -7.04 -10.17
C ASN A 17 -30.68 -7.86 -11.39
N GLY A 18 -29.37 -7.93 -11.56
CA GLY A 18 -28.68 -8.62 -12.66
C GLY A 18 -27.88 -9.84 -12.19
N SER A 19 -27.14 -10.48 -13.11
CA SER A 19 -26.35 -11.73 -12.90
C SER A 19 -25.34 -11.75 -11.73
N LEU A 20 -25.15 -10.63 -11.03
CA LEU A 20 -24.17 -10.45 -9.97
C LEU A 20 -24.84 -9.99 -8.67
N GLN A 21 -25.98 -10.58 -8.30
CA GLN A 21 -26.61 -10.28 -7.02
C GLN A 21 -25.67 -10.63 -5.86
N ILE A 22 -25.34 -9.64 -5.04
CA ILE A 22 -24.55 -9.79 -3.81
C ILE A 22 -25.50 -9.80 -2.62
N ASN A 23 -25.58 -10.93 -1.93
CA ASN A 23 -26.23 -11.02 -0.63
C ASN A 23 -25.45 -10.23 0.43
N GLU A 24 -26.15 -9.79 1.47
CA GLU A 24 -25.55 -9.03 2.59
C GLU A 24 -24.38 -9.78 3.24
N GLU A 25 -24.48 -11.10 3.33
CA GLU A 25 -23.40 -11.98 3.79
C GLU A 25 -22.15 -11.87 2.91
N MET A 26 -22.31 -11.91 1.57
CA MET A 26 -21.19 -11.78 0.63
C MET A 26 -20.52 -10.40 0.72
N GLY A 27 -21.30 -9.37 1.00
CA GLY A 27 -20.80 -8.04 1.30
C GLY A 27 -19.86 -8.03 2.51
N SER A 28 -20.26 -8.70 3.59
CA SER A 28 -19.44 -8.86 4.79
C SER A 28 -18.16 -9.66 4.54
N TRP A 29 -18.25 -10.73 3.74
CA TRP A 29 -17.09 -11.52 3.33
C TRP A 29 -16.04 -10.70 2.57
N ILE A 30 -16.48 -9.82 1.66
CA ILE A 30 -15.59 -8.93 0.91
C ILE A 30 -14.80 -8.00 1.84
N VAL A 31 -15.45 -7.43 2.85
CA VAL A 31 -14.81 -6.54 3.82
C VAL A 31 -13.87 -7.33 4.75
N SER A 32 -14.32 -8.48 5.22
CA SER A 32 -13.56 -9.35 6.13
C SER A 32 -12.29 -9.88 5.47
N ILE A 33 -12.33 -10.32 4.22
CA ILE A 33 -11.16 -10.81 3.49
C ILE A 33 -10.13 -9.69 3.25
N HIS A 34 -10.58 -8.48 2.95
CA HIS A 34 -9.68 -7.33 2.82
C HIS A 34 -8.94 -7.05 4.14
N SER A 35 -9.68 -7.06 5.25
CA SER A 35 -9.11 -6.88 6.59
C SER A 35 -8.14 -8.01 6.95
N ALA A 36 -8.51 -9.28 6.69
CA ALA A 36 -7.68 -10.45 6.95
C ALA A 36 -6.41 -10.51 6.08
N ALA A 37 -6.45 -10.01 4.84
CA ALA A 37 -5.31 -9.95 3.94
C ALA A 37 -4.28 -8.86 4.32
N THR A 38 -4.71 -7.83 5.05
CA THR A 38 -3.85 -6.70 5.46
C THR A 38 -2.68 -7.12 6.37
N PRO A 39 -2.89 -7.85 7.49
CA PRO A 39 -1.77 -8.30 8.34
C PRO A 39 -0.85 -9.28 7.60
N PHE A 40 -1.39 -10.10 6.70
CA PHE A 40 -0.59 -10.99 5.87
C PHE A 40 0.36 -10.21 4.93
N GLY A 41 -0.15 -9.14 4.31
CA GLY A 41 0.66 -8.23 3.52
C GLY A 41 1.71 -7.48 4.35
N ALA A 42 1.35 -7.04 5.56
CA ALA A 42 2.28 -6.35 6.46
C ALA A 42 3.43 -7.26 6.92
N PHE A 43 3.15 -8.53 7.23
CA PHE A 43 4.17 -9.52 7.59
C PHE A 43 5.17 -9.74 6.45
N LEU A 44 4.68 -9.91 5.23
CA LEU A 44 5.53 -10.05 4.04
C LEU A 44 6.33 -8.77 3.78
N SER A 45 5.74 -7.60 4.03
CA SER A 45 6.42 -6.32 3.86
C SER A 45 7.68 -6.18 4.72
N GLY A 46 7.66 -6.68 5.96
CA GLY A 46 8.83 -6.62 6.83
C GLY A 46 10.03 -7.30 6.20
N THR A 47 9.84 -8.54 5.75
CA THR A 47 10.90 -9.28 5.04
C THR A 47 11.34 -8.58 3.75
N LEU A 48 10.41 -8.05 2.95
CA LEU A 48 10.76 -7.38 1.68
C LEU A 48 11.57 -6.11 1.89
N ILE A 49 11.32 -5.35 2.95
CA ILE A 49 12.06 -4.13 3.27
C ILE A 49 13.52 -4.46 3.60
N ASP A 50 13.77 -5.54 4.34
CA ASP A 50 15.12 -5.96 4.70
C ASP A 50 15.93 -6.45 3.48
N PHE A 51 15.27 -7.09 2.51
CA PHE A 51 15.93 -7.62 1.31
C PHE A 51 16.09 -6.60 0.17
N LEU A 52 15.07 -5.79 -0.13
CA LEU A 52 15.04 -4.91 -1.31
C LEU A 52 15.19 -3.41 -0.96
N GLY A 53 15.13 -3.06 0.32
CA GLY A 53 15.13 -1.68 0.77
C GLY A 53 13.77 -0.99 0.67
N ARG A 54 13.64 0.10 1.45
CA ARG A 54 12.37 0.80 1.69
C ARG A 54 11.69 1.36 0.43
N LYS A 55 12.48 1.88 -0.51
CA LYS A 55 11.98 2.50 -1.75
C LYS A 55 11.46 1.51 -2.78
N LEU A 56 12.23 0.44 -3.03
CA LEU A 56 11.84 -0.57 -4.01
C LEU A 56 10.60 -1.34 -3.53
N THR A 57 10.49 -1.60 -2.23
CA THR A 57 9.28 -2.21 -1.65
C THR A 57 8.02 -1.40 -1.97
N LEU A 58 8.11 -0.06 -1.86
CA LEU A 58 6.99 0.82 -2.16
C LEU A 58 6.63 0.80 -3.65
N GLN A 59 7.61 0.76 -4.56
CA GLN A 59 7.35 0.60 -5.99
C GLN A 59 6.76 -0.77 -6.34
N ILE A 60 7.23 -1.85 -5.73
CA ILE A 60 6.73 -3.21 -5.95
C ILE A 60 5.29 -3.34 -5.46
N SER A 61 4.94 -2.68 -4.35
CA SER A 61 3.57 -2.69 -3.81
C SER A 61 2.52 -2.06 -4.75
N CYS A 62 2.95 -1.23 -5.70
CA CYS A 62 2.04 -0.69 -6.73
C CYS A 62 1.56 -1.77 -7.71
N ILE A 63 2.36 -2.81 -7.97
CA ILE A 63 2.01 -3.89 -8.90
C ILE A 63 0.76 -4.68 -8.41
N PRO A 64 0.74 -5.26 -7.19
CA PRO A 64 -0.45 -5.96 -6.71
C PRO A 64 -1.65 -5.03 -6.51
N LEU A 65 -1.42 -3.72 -6.27
CA LEU A 65 -2.49 -2.74 -6.22
C LEU A 65 -3.18 -2.59 -7.58
N ILE A 66 -2.41 -2.35 -8.65
CA ILE A 66 -2.93 -2.22 -10.01
C ILE A 66 -3.62 -3.52 -10.43
N CYS A 67 -2.98 -4.67 -10.19
CA CYS A 67 -3.59 -5.97 -10.47
C CYS A 67 -4.93 -6.13 -9.73
N GLY A 68 -5.00 -5.81 -8.44
CA GLY A 68 -6.23 -5.87 -7.66
C GLY A 68 -7.37 -5.03 -8.27
N TRP A 69 -7.07 -3.83 -8.73
CA TRP A 69 -8.05 -2.96 -9.41
C TRP A 69 -8.48 -3.51 -10.78
N VAL A 70 -7.55 -4.07 -11.56
CA VAL A 70 -7.86 -4.72 -12.85
C VAL A 70 -8.79 -5.92 -12.63
N PHE A 71 -8.54 -6.73 -11.60
CA PHE A 71 -9.42 -7.85 -11.25
C PHE A 71 -10.82 -7.40 -10.83
N VAL A 72 -10.93 -6.30 -10.10
CA VAL A 72 -12.22 -5.70 -9.73
C VAL A 72 -12.95 -5.15 -10.97
N GLY A 73 -12.24 -4.52 -11.91
CA GLY A 73 -12.83 -3.99 -13.14
C GLY A 73 -13.30 -5.08 -14.12
N LEU A 74 -12.63 -6.23 -14.12
CA LEU A 74 -12.98 -7.40 -14.94
C LEU A 74 -13.92 -8.39 -14.22
N ALA A 75 -14.45 -8.02 -13.05
CA ALA A 75 -15.23 -8.93 -12.22
C ALA A 75 -16.55 -9.33 -12.91
N LYS A 76 -16.57 -10.54 -13.50
CA LYS A 76 -17.77 -11.19 -14.05
C LYS A 76 -18.44 -12.15 -13.06
N ASN A 77 -17.70 -12.58 -12.04
CA ASN A 77 -18.17 -13.47 -10.97
C ASN A 77 -17.73 -12.91 -9.61
N HIS A 78 -18.46 -13.27 -8.55
CA HIS A 78 -18.15 -12.89 -7.16
C HIS A 78 -16.73 -13.28 -6.73
N ALA A 79 -16.21 -14.40 -7.23
CA ALA A 79 -14.86 -14.87 -6.95
C ALA A 79 -13.76 -13.89 -7.41
N PHE A 80 -13.91 -13.27 -8.59
CA PHE A 80 -12.93 -12.28 -9.09
C PHE A 80 -12.90 -11.03 -8.21
N LEU A 81 -14.07 -10.62 -7.72
CA LEU A 81 -14.21 -9.50 -6.80
C LEU A 81 -13.52 -9.83 -5.46
N LEU A 82 -13.71 -11.04 -4.94
CA LEU A 82 -13.05 -11.52 -3.71
C LEU A 82 -11.53 -11.54 -3.84
N VAL A 83 -11.01 -12.08 -4.94
CA VAL A 83 -9.56 -12.13 -5.22
C VAL A 83 -8.97 -10.73 -5.38
N GLY A 84 -9.64 -9.84 -6.12
CA GLY A 84 -9.20 -8.46 -6.27
C GLY A 84 -9.12 -7.72 -4.93
N ARG A 85 -10.04 -8.02 -4.00
CA ARG A 85 -10.07 -7.43 -2.65
C ARG A 85 -8.99 -7.97 -1.73
N ALA A 86 -8.71 -9.26 -1.82
CA ALA A 86 -7.58 -9.88 -1.13
C ALA A 86 -6.25 -9.28 -1.61
N LEU A 87 -6.05 -9.16 -2.93
CA LEU A 87 -4.87 -8.53 -3.52
C LEU A 87 -4.71 -7.07 -3.09
N ALA A 88 -5.81 -6.30 -3.13
CA ALA A 88 -5.80 -4.91 -2.66
C ALA A 88 -5.50 -4.79 -1.17
N GLY A 89 -5.98 -5.74 -0.34
CA GLY A 89 -5.67 -5.79 1.10
C GLY A 89 -4.20 -6.09 1.36
N MET A 90 -3.65 -7.09 0.67
CA MET A 90 -2.21 -7.39 0.73
C MET A 90 -1.37 -6.19 0.29
N ALA A 91 -1.73 -5.54 -0.82
CA ALA A 91 -1.01 -4.36 -1.32
C ALA A 91 -1.00 -3.21 -0.30
N VAL A 92 -2.13 -2.95 0.37
CA VAL A 92 -2.20 -1.94 1.45
C VAL A 92 -1.31 -2.33 2.63
N GLY A 93 -1.30 -3.60 3.03
CA GLY A 93 -0.38 -4.11 4.05
C GLY A 93 1.09 -3.91 3.69
N LEU A 94 1.46 -4.14 2.43
CA LEU A 94 2.81 -3.88 1.90
C LEU A 94 3.18 -2.40 1.89
N MET A 95 2.22 -1.51 1.64
CA MET A 95 2.45 -0.06 1.68
C MET A 95 2.55 0.50 3.10
N ALA A 96 1.90 -0.16 4.07
CA ALA A 96 1.81 0.33 5.44
C ALA A 96 3.17 0.37 6.16
N ALA A 97 4.02 -0.65 5.98
CA ALA A 97 5.32 -0.72 6.66
C ALA A 97 6.31 0.40 6.25
N PRO A 98 6.60 0.63 4.95
CA PRO A 98 7.51 1.71 4.57
C PRO A 98 6.87 3.10 4.79
N GLY A 99 5.54 3.20 4.72
CA GLY A 99 4.80 4.42 5.03
C GLY A 99 4.94 4.84 6.50
N GLN A 100 4.78 3.90 7.43
CA GLN A 100 4.91 4.15 8.87
C GLN A 100 6.36 4.50 9.26
N ALA A 101 7.34 3.76 8.74
CA ALA A 101 8.75 4.09 8.99
C ALA A 101 9.13 5.50 8.48
N SER A 102 8.49 5.94 7.39
CA SER A 102 8.70 7.29 6.87
C SER A 102 8.05 8.35 7.77
N SER A 103 6.87 8.11 8.36
CA SER A 103 6.27 9.04 9.31
C SER A 103 7.08 9.19 10.59
N GLU A 104 7.69 8.12 11.07
CA GLU A 104 8.59 8.18 12.23
C GLU A 104 9.87 8.93 11.90
N THR A 105 10.42 8.73 10.70
CA THR A 105 11.57 9.51 10.21
C THR A 105 11.23 11.00 10.14
N ILE A 106 10.03 11.35 9.64
CA ILE A 106 9.56 12.74 9.58
C ILE A 106 9.42 13.34 10.98
N PHE A 107 8.91 12.59 11.95
CA PHE A 107 8.80 13.05 13.32
C PHE A 107 10.18 13.34 13.94
N GLU A 108 11.16 12.45 13.75
CA GLU A 108 12.55 12.72 14.16
C GLU A 108 13.14 13.95 13.43
N SER A 109 12.79 14.13 12.15
CA SER A 109 13.23 15.28 11.34
C SER A 109 12.75 16.63 11.90
N LEU A 110 11.56 16.67 12.52
CA LEU A 110 11.03 17.87 13.17
C LEU A 110 11.78 18.22 14.46
N ILE A 111 12.39 17.23 15.11
CA ILE A 111 13.12 17.41 16.37
C ILE A 111 14.58 17.84 16.11
N LYS A 112 15.20 17.43 14.98
CA LYS A 112 16.56 17.84 14.56
C LYS A 112 16.57 18.32 13.09
N PRO A 113 16.36 19.62 12.83
CA PRO A 113 16.17 20.12 11.47
C PRO A 113 17.47 20.24 10.64
N ASP A 114 18.63 20.46 11.26
CA ASP A 114 19.84 20.94 10.56
C ASP A 114 20.56 19.88 9.70
N ILE A 115 20.58 18.62 10.14
CA ILE A 115 21.30 17.52 9.48
C ILE A 115 20.41 16.79 8.45
N THR A 116 19.10 17.06 8.49
CA THR A 116 18.10 16.17 7.90
C THR A 116 17.74 16.51 6.46
N GLY A 117 17.88 17.79 6.03
CA GLY A 117 17.71 18.17 4.62
C GLY A 117 18.62 17.36 3.69
N TYR A 118 19.88 17.16 4.09
CA TYR A 118 20.86 16.36 3.36
C TYR A 118 20.49 14.87 3.24
N CYS A 119 19.92 14.27 4.29
CA CYS A 119 19.54 12.85 4.29
C CYS A 119 18.24 12.59 3.53
N VAL A 120 17.27 13.49 3.57
CA VAL A 120 15.98 13.32 2.86
C VAL A 120 16.20 13.38 1.35
N ASP A 121 17.07 14.28 0.87
CA ASP A 121 17.44 14.34 -0.54
C ASP A 121 18.13 13.06 -1.01
N ASN A 122 19.08 12.53 -0.23
CA ASN A 122 19.80 11.29 -0.56
C ASN A 122 18.93 10.03 -0.47
N VAL A 123 17.90 10.04 0.38
CA VAL A 123 16.94 8.95 0.53
C VAL A 123 15.82 9.03 -0.51
N PHE A 124 15.38 10.21 -0.98
CA PHE A 124 14.27 10.36 -1.94
C PHE A 124 14.71 10.51 -3.42
N PHE A 125 15.95 10.94 -3.70
CA PHE A 125 16.57 10.89 -5.03
C PHE A 125 18.02 10.39 -4.91
N PRO A 126 18.41 9.23 -5.48
CA PRO A 126 19.83 8.92 -5.63
C PRO A 126 20.37 9.76 -6.79
N ALA A 127 20.57 11.06 -6.56
CA ALA A 127 21.30 11.90 -7.48
C ALA A 127 22.78 11.46 -7.43
N ARG A 128 23.20 10.89 -8.55
CA ARG A 128 24.57 10.55 -8.90
C ARG A 128 25.51 11.75 -8.65
N LYS A 129 26.53 11.52 -7.79
CA LYS A 129 27.78 12.30 -7.58
C LYS A 129 27.55 13.63 -6.84
N SER A 130 28.41 14.12 -5.95
CA SER A 130 29.85 13.91 -5.69
C SER A 130 30.19 14.68 -4.40
N CYS A 131 31.33 14.35 -3.79
CA CYS A 131 32.20 15.17 -2.92
C CYS A 131 31.68 16.55 -2.49
N LEU A 132 31.75 16.86 -1.18
CA LEU A 132 32.27 18.12 -0.59
C LEU A 132 31.71 18.35 0.84
N VAL A 133 31.82 17.38 1.76
CA VAL A 133 31.52 17.60 3.19
C VAL A 133 32.69 17.16 4.10
N ASP A 134 33.93 17.29 3.61
CA ASP A 134 35.14 17.09 4.43
C ASP A 134 35.85 18.41 4.78
N LYS A 135 35.23 19.59 4.56
CA LYS A 135 35.88 20.90 4.83
C LYS A 135 35.13 21.83 5.80
N ALA A 136 34.11 21.35 6.51
CA ALA A 136 33.39 22.18 7.49
C ALA A 136 33.89 22.02 8.93
N TRP A 137 34.91 21.18 9.16
CA TRP A 137 35.47 20.90 10.49
C TRP A 137 37.02 20.98 10.51
N ALA A 138 37.58 22.00 9.87
CA ALA A 138 38.98 22.44 10.04
C ALA A 138 39.10 23.96 9.88
#